data_AF-A0A9E3LM76-F1
#
_entry.id   AF-A0A9E3LM76-F1
#
_cell.length_a   1.000
_cell.length_b   1.000
_cell.length_c   1.000
_cell.angle_alpha   90.00
_cell.angle_beta   90.00
_cell.angle_gamma   90.00
#
_symmetry.space_group_name_H-M   'P 1'
#
loop_
_entity.id
_entity.type
_entity.pdbx_description
1 polymer ?
#
loop_
_entity_poly.entity_id
_entity_poly.type
_entity_poly.pdbx_seq_one_letter_code
_entity_poly.pdbx_strand_id
1 'polypeptide(L)'
;MSGAVDAQAAWVQRVLGVALPSSRGLGGGTGGGTAADWPAARRAWQAASEAVDSQIAGLQAVLRRSGDDTLEEIAEFGLNGVTGNHRVRLMAALMELGSGDPVAMRKSGPKALGIVRAFDSFLGASEAIEVCDANPFGVAVSIRTTLGAALQQMATALAAGLEA
;
A
#
# COMPACT_ATOMS: atom_id res chain seq x y z
N MET A 1 28.50 -17.00 -9.85
CA MET A 1 27.10 -17.08 -9.34
C MET A 1 26.84 -16.10 -8.19
N SER A 2 27.72 -15.11 -7.92
CA SER A 2 27.70 -14.37 -6.65
C SER A 2 26.62 -13.27 -6.53
N GLY A 3 26.31 -12.55 -7.62
CA GLY A 3 25.50 -11.32 -7.55
C GLY A 3 24.04 -11.46 -7.08
N ALA A 4 23.47 -12.67 -7.06
CA ALA A 4 22.13 -12.90 -6.52
C ALA A 4 22.11 -12.83 -4.98
N VAL A 5 23.15 -13.36 -4.33
CA VAL A 5 23.31 -13.35 -2.86
C VAL A 5 23.56 -11.93 -2.37
N ASP A 6 24.40 -11.19 -3.09
CA ASP A 6 24.72 -9.78 -2.77
C ASP A 6 23.46 -8.89 -2.80
N ALA A 7 22.58 -9.09 -3.79
CA ALA A 7 21.32 -8.36 -3.89
C ALA A 7 20.32 -8.69 -2.76
N GLN A 8 20.26 -9.96 -2.34
CA GLN A 8 19.43 -10.40 -1.22
C GLN A 8 19.94 -9.86 0.12
N ALA A 9 21.26 -9.90 0.36
CA ALA A 9 21.87 -9.32 1.56
C ALA A 9 21.64 -7.80 1.67
N ALA A 10 21.75 -7.06 0.56
CA ALA A 10 21.46 -5.63 0.52
C ALA A 10 19.97 -5.32 0.79
N TRP A 11 19.06 -6.20 0.38
CA TRP A 11 17.63 -6.08 0.68
C TRP A 11 17.34 -6.25 2.17
N VAL A 12 17.95 -7.26 2.82
CA VAL A 12 17.84 -7.48 4.29
C VAL A 12 18.23 -6.23 5.07
N GLN A 13 19.38 -5.64 4.74
CA GLN A 13 19.87 -4.43 5.40
C GLN A 13 18.90 -3.25 5.25
N ARG A 14 18.26 -3.10 4.08
CA ARG A 14 17.28 -2.03 3.84
C ARG A 14 15.95 -2.25 4.56
N VAL A 15 15.48 -3.49 4.70
CA VAL A 15 14.27 -3.80 5.50
C VAL A 15 14.50 -3.62 7.00
N LEU A 16 15.71 -3.94 7.49
CA LEU A 16 16.06 -3.86 8.92
C LEU A 16 16.65 -2.51 9.36
N GLY A 17 16.94 -1.59 8.43
CA GLY A 17 17.43 -0.24 8.74
C GLY A 17 18.93 -0.11 8.99
N VAL A 18 19.76 -1.00 8.43
CA VAL A 18 21.24 -0.88 8.46
C VAL A 18 21.70 -0.07 7.24
N ALA A 19 22.39 1.05 7.48
CA ALA A 19 22.56 2.10 6.46
C ALA A 19 23.77 1.92 5.52
N LEU A 20 23.51 2.00 4.21
CA LEU A 20 24.47 2.41 3.17
C LEU A 20 23.81 3.49 2.26
N PRO A 21 24.56 4.44 1.68
CA PRO A 21 23.97 5.71 1.23
C PRO A 21 23.36 5.74 -0.19
N SER A 22 22.09 6.19 -0.27
CA SER A 22 21.45 7.07 -1.27
C SER A 22 21.31 6.68 -2.76
N SER A 23 20.08 6.71 -3.31
CA SER A 23 19.57 7.85 -4.15
C SER A 23 18.19 7.67 -4.90
N ARG A 24 17.10 8.20 -4.30
CA ARG A 24 15.98 9.02 -4.86
C ARG A 24 15.44 8.85 -6.31
N GLY A 25 14.12 8.56 -6.44
CA GLY A 25 13.16 9.53 -7.08
C GLY A 25 11.98 9.07 -8.00
N LEU A 26 10.83 9.78 -7.90
CA LEU A 26 9.66 9.91 -8.83
C LEU A 26 8.65 8.72 -8.88
N GLY A 27 7.34 8.82 -9.23
CA GLY A 27 6.43 9.95 -9.58
C GLY A 27 5.80 9.81 -10.98
N GLY A 28 4.48 9.96 -11.27
CA GLY A 28 3.25 10.19 -10.47
C GLY A 28 2.08 10.75 -11.34
N GLY A 29 0.79 10.39 -11.13
CA GLY A 29 -0.34 10.86 -11.97
C GLY A 29 -1.75 10.34 -11.60
N THR A 30 -2.83 11.08 -11.94
CA THR A 30 -4.24 10.90 -11.51
C THR A 30 -5.27 11.12 -12.63
N GLY A 31 -6.53 10.67 -12.45
CA GLY A 31 -7.67 10.88 -13.35
C GLY A 31 -9.04 10.91 -12.63
N GLY A 32 -10.00 11.68 -13.18
CA GLY A 32 -11.26 12.06 -12.50
C GLY A 32 -12.43 11.05 -12.58
N GLY A 33 -13.47 11.31 -11.78
CA GLY A 33 -14.60 10.42 -11.49
C GLY A 33 -15.59 11.11 -10.54
N THR A 34 -16.84 10.66 -10.55
CA THR A 34 -18.01 11.36 -9.99
C THR A 34 -18.48 10.78 -8.65
N ALA A 35 -19.42 11.45 -7.97
CA ALA A 35 -20.01 10.98 -6.71
C ALA A 35 -20.68 9.59 -6.83
N ALA A 36 -21.22 9.27 -8.01
CA ALA A 36 -21.84 7.97 -8.31
C ALA A 36 -20.84 6.80 -8.29
N ASP A 37 -19.53 7.09 -8.38
CA ASP A 37 -18.48 6.09 -8.48
C ASP A 37 -18.02 5.55 -7.11
N TRP A 38 -18.56 6.05 -5.99
CA TRP A 38 -18.15 5.58 -4.65
C TRP A 38 -18.26 4.05 -4.44
N PRO A 39 -19.37 3.36 -4.82
CA PRO A 39 -19.43 1.90 -4.70
C PRO A 39 -18.42 1.18 -5.61
N ALA A 40 -18.03 1.79 -6.74
CA ALA A 40 -17.01 1.24 -7.62
C ALA A 40 -15.60 1.43 -7.03
N ALA A 41 -15.27 2.63 -6.55
CA ALA A 41 -14.00 2.93 -5.88
C ALA A 41 -13.80 2.06 -4.62
N ARG A 42 -14.86 1.81 -3.84
CA ARG A 42 -14.80 0.89 -2.68
C ARG A 42 -14.53 -0.56 -3.10
N ARG A 43 -15.08 -1.04 -4.20
CA ARG A 43 -14.76 -2.37 -4.76
C ARG A 43 -13.33 -2.43 -5.30
N ALA A 44 -12.86 -1.40 -6.00
CA ALA A 44 -11.50 -1.31 -6.49
C ALA A 44 -10.48 -1.34 -5.34
N TRP A 45 -10.75 -0.62 -4.24
CA TRP A 45 -9.96 -0.69 -3.01
C TRP A 45 -9.92 -2.09 -2.37
N GLN A 46 -11.06 -2.78 -2.31
CA GLN A 46 -11.12 -4.14 -1.76
C GLN A 46 -10.25 -5.11 -2.59
N ALA A 47 -10.44 -5.11 -3.91
CA ALA A 47 -9.66 -5.95 -4.82
C ALA A 47 -8.16 -5.62 -4.80
N ALA A 48 -7.79 -4.32 -4.73
CA ALA A 48 -6.40 -3.90 -4.60
C ALA A 48 -5.78 -4.33 -3.26
N SER A 49 -6.56 -4.34 -2.17
CA SER A 49 -6.09 -4.82 -0.87
C SER A 49 -5.81 -6.33 -0.90
N GLU A 50 -6.77 -7.13 -1.37
CA GLU A 50 -6.66 -8.59 -1.49
C GLU A 50 -5.53 -9.02 -2.43
N ALA A 51 -5.33 -8.29 -3.54
CA ALA A 51 -4.21 -8.50 -4.45
C ALA A 51 -2.86 -8.26 -3.75
N VAL A 52 -2.72 -7.18 -2.99
CA VAL A 52 -1.48 -6.89 -2.24
C VAL A 52 -1.26 -7.88 -1.09
N ASP A 53 -2.32 -8.32 -0.42
CA ASP A 53 -2.19 -9.34 0.64
C ASP A 53 -1.69 -10.67 0.07
N SER A 54 -2.17 -11.03 -1.12
CA SER A 54 -1.68 -12.20 -1.88
C SER A 54 -0.21 -12.05 -2.32
N GLN A 55 0.20 -10.86 -2.76
CA GLN A 55 1.60 -10.56 -3.12
C GLN A 55 2.53 -10.63 -1.90
N ILE A 56 2.12 -10.05 -0.77
CA ILE A 56 2.87 -10.08 0.49
C ILE A 56 2.99 -11.52 1.00
N ALA A 57 1.90 -12.30 0.98
CA ALA A 57 1.94 -13.72 1.35
C ALA A 57 2.88 -14.54 0.44
N GLY A 58 2.90 -14.24 -0.86
CA GLY A 58 3.85 -14.82 -1.81
C GLY A 58 5.31 -14.51 -1.46
N LEU A 59 5.61 -13.25 -1.12
CA LEU A 59 6.95 -12.83 -0.69
C LEU A 59 7.34 -13.52 0.61
N GLN A 60 6.51 -13.42 1.66
CA GLN A 60 6.70 -14.11 2.93
C GLN A 60 6.98 -15.61 2.76
N ALA A 61 6.26 -16.29 1.85
CA ALA A 61 6.46 -17.70 1.59
C ALA A 61 7.83 -18.02 0.96
N VAL A 62 8.42 -17.12 0.16
CA VAL A 62 9.78 -17.28 -0.36
C VAL A 62 10.82 -16.98 0.72
N LEU A 63 10.61 -15.92 1.50
CA LEU A 63 11.49 -15.56 2.62
C LEU A 63 11.57 -16.69 3.67
N ARG A 64 10.43 -17.30 4.05
CA ARG A 64 10.38 -18.49 4.95
C ARG A 64 11.03 -19.77 4.40
N ARG A 65 11.55 -19.75 3.17
CA ARG A 65 12.22 -20.88 2.53
C ARG A 65 13.68 -20.58 2.17
N SER A 66 14.22 -19.46 2.62
CA SER A 66 15.62 -19.10 2.40
C SER A 66 16.59 -19.97 3.22
N GLY A 67 16.17 -20.45 4.39
CA GLY A 67 17.07 -21.05 5.40
C GLY A 67 17.98 -20.01 6.06
N ASP A 68 17.54 -18.75 6.11
CA ASP A 68 18.20 -17.63 6.79
C ASP A 68 17.26 -17.09 7.86
N ASP A 69 17.60 -17.29 9.13
CA ASP A 69 16.79 -16.94 10.30
C ASP A 69 16.29 -15.48 10.28
N THR A 70 17.07 -14.57 9.68
CA THR A 70 16.73 -13.14 9.60
C THR A 70 15.63 -12.90 8.56
N LEU A 71 15.70 -13.58 7.42
CA LEU A 71 14.64 -13.56 6.41
C LEU A 71 13.35 -14.21 6.91
N GLU A 72 13.45 -15.27 7.72
CA GLU A 72 12.32 -15.90 8.37
C GLU A 72 11.63 -14.93 9.36
N GLU A 73 12.38 -14.23 10.21
CA GLU A 73 11.85 -13.21 11.13
C GLU A 73 11.16 -12.04 10.39
N ILE A 74 11.76 -11.53 9.30
CA ILE A 74 11.16 -10.50 8.44
C ILE A 74 9.82 -10.98 7.85
N ALA A 75 9.75 -12.25 7.45
CA ALA A 75 8.55 -12.83 6.88
C ALA A 75 7.41 -12.99 7.91
N GLU A 76 7.74 -13.27 9.17
CA GLU A 76 6.75 -13.44 10.24
C GLU A 76 6.26 -12.11 10.83
N PHE A 77 7.17 -11.17 11.11
CA PHE A 77 6.84 -9.96 11.87
C PHE A 77 6.91 -8.67 11.06
N GLY A 78 7.90 -8.54 10.16
CA GLY A 78 8.17 -7.29 9.44
C GLY A 78 7.08 -6.91 8.42
N LEU A 79 6.75 -7.83 7.51
CA LEU A 79 5.91 -7.51 6.34
C LEU A 79 4.44 -7.18 6.68
N ASN A 80 3.92 -7.64 7.81
CA ASN A 80 2.56 -7.33 8.26
C ASN A 80 2.39 -5.83 8.61
N GLY A 81 3.48 -5.17 9.02
CA GLY A 81 3.49 -3.75 9.39
C GLY A 81 3.69 -2.78 8.23
N VAL A 82 3.98 -3.25 7.01
CA VAL A 82 4.51 -2.44 5.89
C VAL A 82 3.63 -1.25 5.46
N THR A 83 2.33 -1.29 5.78
CA THR A 83 1.36 -0.20 5.48
C THR A 83 1.14 0.79 6.65
N GLY A 84 1.95 0.75 7.71
CA GLY A 84 2.02 1.80 8.73
C GLY A 84 0.71 2.10 9.46
N ASN A 85 -0.14 1.09 9.71
CA ASN A 85 -1.50 1.20 10.25
C ASN A 85 -2.50 2.01 9.38
N HIS A 86 -2.13 2.48 8.19
CA HIS A 86 -3.03 3.27 7.35
C HIS A 86 -4.26 2.48 6.87
N ARG A 87 -4.09 1.19 6.56
CA ARG A 87 -5.21 0.29 6.21
C ARG A 87 -6.28 0.24 7.30
N VAL A 88 -5.89 0.13 8.58
CA VAL A 88 -6.84 0.08 9.72
C VAL A 88 -7.60 1.39 9.84
N ARG A 89 -6.91 2.54 9.71
CA ARG A 89 -7.55 3.87 9.73
C ARG A 89 -8.51 4.05 8.57
N LEU A 90 -8.16 3.56 7.39
CA LEU A 90 -9.02 3.61 6.20
C LEU A 90 -10.26 2.71 6.35
N MET A 91 -10.11 1.49 6.88
CA MET A 91 -11.24 0.60 7.22
C MET A 91 -12.24 1.28 8.16
N ALA A 92 -11.75 1.94 9.22
CA ALA A 92 -12.61 2.69 10.14
C ALA A 92 -13.40 3.80 9.43
N ALA A 93 -12.75 4.59 8.57
CA ALA A 93 -13.42 5.64 7.79
C ALA A 93 -14.43 5.08 6.77
N LEU A 94 -14.13 3.92 6.17
CA LEU A 94 -15.03 3.21 5.25
C LEU A 94 -16.28 2.67 5.94
N MET A 95 -16.17 2.21 7.19
CA MET A 95 -17.32 1.81 7.99
C MET A 95 -18.23 3.00 8.32
N GLU A 96 -17.65 4.17 8.63
CA GLU A 96 -18.42 5.41 8.87
C GLU A 96 -19.14 5.93 7.61
N LEU A 97 -18.58 5.71 6.42
CA LEU A 97 -19.18 6.11 5.14
C LEU A 97 -20.23 5.14 4.59
N GLY A 98 -20.14 3.86 4.95
CA GLY A 98 -21.10 2.83 4.51
C GLY A 98 -21.24 2.76 2.99
N SER A 99 -22.48 2.84 2.51
CA SER A 99 -22.86 2.84 1.09
C SER A 99 -22.51 4.13 0.34
N GLY A 100 -22.06 5.19 1.04
CA GLY A 100 -21.82 6.51 0.45
C GLY A 100 -23.05 7.42 0.41
N ASP A 101 -24.04 7.18 1.27
CA ASP A 101 -25.26 7.98 1.38
C ASP A 101 -24.93 9.48 1.57
N PRO A 102 -25.64 10.43 0.94
CA PRO A 102 -25.26 11.85 0.93
C PRO A 102 -25.14 12.52 2.31
N VAL A 103 -25.77 11.96 3.35
CA VAL A 103 -25.61 12.41 4.74
C VAL A 103 -24.29 11.91 5.34
N ALA A 104 -23.94 10.64 5.09
CA ALA A 104 -22.66 10.07 5.53
C ALA A 104 -21.49 10.68 4.76
N MET A 105 -21.64 10.92 3.46
CA MET A 105 -20.64 11.55 2.60
C MET A 105 -20.29 12.96 3.10
N ARG A 106 -21.29 13.83 3.35
CA ARG A 106 -21.03 15.18 3.89
C ARG A 106 -20.47 15.18 5.32
N LYS A 107 -20.83 14.20 6.16
CA LYS A 107 -20.36 14.11 7.55
C LYS A 107 -18.95 13.54 7.70
N SER A 108 -18.66 12.41 7.05
CA SER A 108 -17.41 11.64 7.23
C SER A 108 -16.49 11.66 6.00
N GLY A 109 -16.98 12.11 4.84
CA GLY A 109 -16.19 12.22 3.60
C GLY A 109 -14.93 13.08 3.72
N PRO A 110 -14.94 14.26 4.38
CA PRO A 110 -13.72 15.07 4.50
C PRO A 110 -12.62 14.37 5.32
N LYS A 111 -13.02 13.66 6.39
CA LYS A 111 -12.12 12.83 7.21
C LYS A 111 -11.58 11.64 6.42
N ALA A 112 -12.44 10.94 5.69
CA ALA A 112 -12.02 9.81 4.85
C ALA A 112 -11.06 10.26 3.74
N LEU A 113 -11.34 11.38 3.06
CA LEU A 113 -10.48 11.96 2.02
C LEU A 113 -9.10 12.34 2.59
N GLY A 114 -9.06 12.90 3.80
CA GLY A 114 -7.81 13.15 4.52
C GLY A 114 -7.01 11.88 4.79
N ILE A 115 -7.66 10.80 5.23
CA ILE A 115 -7.03 9.49 5.49
C ILE A 115 -6.52 8.85 4.19
N VAL A 116 -7.29 8.90 3.11
CA VAL A 116 -6.91 8.41 1.77
C VAL A 116 -5.67 9.13 1.26
N ARG A 117 -5.65 10.48 1.29
CA ARG A 117 -4.50 11.29 0.87
C ARG A 117 -3.27 11.06 1.75
N ALA A 118 -3.44 10.92 3.06
CA ALA A 118 -2.35 10.59 3.97
C ALA A 118 -1.75 9.20 3.68
N PHE A 119 -2.58 8.23 3.26
CA PHE A 119 -2.10 6.92 2.86
C PHE A 119 -1.39 6.96 1.50
N ASP A 120 -1.95 7.61 0.48
CA ASP A 120 -1.30 7.76 -0.83
C ASP A 120 0.09 8.43 -0.71
N SER A 121 0.18 9.49 0.10
CA SER A 121 1.45 10.13 0.44
C SER A 121 2.42 9.19 1.17
N PHE A 122 1.92 8.32 2.07
CA PHE A 122 2.75 7.31 2.75
C PHE A 122 3.26 6.24 1.77
N LEU A 123 2.43 5.77 0.83
CA LEU A 123 2.88 4.82 -0.20
C LEU A 123 4.02 5.39 -1.05
N GLY A 124 3.94 6.68 -1.40
CA GLY A 124 4.98 7.38 -2.18
C GLY A 124 6.28 7.64 -1.44
N ALA A 125 6.23 7.77 -0.10
CA ALA A 125 7.37 8.13 0.75
C ALA A 125 7.97 6.96 1.55
N SER A 126 7.26 5.83 1.68
CA SER A 126 7.71 4.67 2.45
C SER A 126 8.81 3.90 1.70
N GLU A 127 10.04 3.96 2.23
CA GLU A 127 11.15 3.13 1.78
C GLU A 127 10.82 1.65 1.93
N ALA A 128 10.23 1.21 3.05
CA ALA A 128 9.85 -0.18 3.27
C ALA A 128 8.94 -0.76 2.16
N ILE A 129 8.04 0.07 1.60
CA ILE A 129 7.21 -0.29 0.45
C ILE A 129 8.03 -0.39 -0.84
N GLU A 130 8.94 0.56 -1.08
CA GLU A 130 9.88 0.52 -2.20
C GLU A 130 10.77 -0.75 -2.16
N VAL A 131 11.22 -1.16 -0.96
CA VAL A 131 12.00 -2.38 -0.76
C VAL A 131 11.20 -3.64 -1.09
N CYS A 132 9.90 -3.67 -0.77
CA CYS A 132 9.02 -4.78 -1.10
C CYS A 132 8.74 -4.86 -2.61
N ASP A 133 8.42 -3.73 -3.24
CA ASP A 133 8.13 -3.65 -4.68
C ASP A 133 9.37 -3.97 -5.54
N ALA A 134 10.57 -3.59 -5.07
CA ALA A 134 11.85 -3.88 -5.74
C ALA A 134 12.60 -5.11 -5.16
N ASN A 135 11.87 -6.11 -4.65
CA ASN A 135 12.49 -7.26 -3.99
C ASN A 135 13.30 -8.16 -4.97
N PRO A 136 14.47 -8.70 -4.56
CA PRO A 136 15.33 -9.54 -5.40
C PRO A 136 14.90 -11.02 -5.45
N PHE A 137 13.81 -11.40 -4.80
CA PHE A 137 13.39 -12.80 -4.66
C PHE A 137 12.56 -13.33 -5.84
N GLY A 138 12.41 -12.53 -6.90
CA GLY A 138 11.64 -12.88 -8.08
C GLY A 138 10.12 -12.92 -7.87
N VAL A 139 9.63 -12.45 -6.71
CA VAL A 139 8.21 -12.36 -6.41
C VAL A 139 7.68 -11.02 -6.91
N ALA A 140 6.67 -11.05 -7.79
CA ALA A 140 6.01 -9.84 -8.24
C ALA A 140 5.20 -9.20 -7.09
N VAL A 141 5.69 -8.08 -6.58
CA VAL A 141 5.05 -7.26 -5.55
C VAL A 141 4.91 -5.84 -6.09
N SER A 142 3.75 -5.21 -5.91
CA SER A 142 3.42 -3.93 -6.54
C SER A 142 2.52 -3.07 -5.65
N ILE A 143 2.83 -3.01 -4.36
CA ILE A 143 2.06 -2.34 -3.30
C ILE A 143 1.77 -0.89 -3.68
N ARG A 144 2.80 -0.12 -4.08
CA ARG A 144 2.67 1.30 -4.40
C ARG A 144 1.70 1.53 -5.55
N THR A 145 1.88 0.80 -6.65
CA THR A 145 1.04 0.94 -7.85
C THR A 145 -0.38 0.44 -7.62
N THR A 146 -0.54 -0.74 -7.00
CA THR A 146 -1.84 -1.38 -6.78
C THR A 146 -2.70 -0.61 -5.79
N LEU A 147 -2.17 -0.24 -4.62
CA LEU A 147 -2.94 0.53 -3.64
C LEU A 147 -3.08 1.99 -4.05
N GLY A 148 -2.04 2.61 -4.63
CA GLY A 148 -2.08 4.01 -5.08
C GLY A 148 -3.20 4.24 -6.10
N ALA A 149 -3.31 3.39 -7.13
CA ALA A 149 -4.38 3.51 -8.12
C ALA A 149 -5.79 3.43 -7.50
N ALA A 150 -5.99 2.57 -6.49
CA ALA A 150 -7.27 2.46 -5.80
C ALA A 150 -7.54 3.64 -4.84
N LEU A 151 -6.51 4.12 -4.12
CA LEU A 151 -6.62 5.31 -3.27
C LEU A 151 -6.93 6.57 -4.08
N GLN A 152 -6.37 6.71 -5.28
CA GLN A 152 -6.71 7.79 -6.19
C GLN A 152 -8.19 7.74 -6.62
N GLN A 153 -8.70 6.56 -7.02
CA GLN A 153 -10.13 6.38 -7.32
C GLN A 153 -11.03 6.74 -6.14
N MET A 154 -10.65 6.34 -4.92
CA MET A 154 -11.35 6.73 -3.69
C MET A 154 -11.30 8.24 -3.45
N ALA A 155 -10.13 8.87 -3.56
CA ALA A 155 -9.97 10.31 -3.34
C ALA A 155 -10.83 11.13 -4.31
N THR A 156 -10.88 10.69 -5.57
CA THR A 156 -11.69 11.27 -6.64
C THR A 156 -13.20 11.12 -6.34
N ALA A 157 -13.68 9.90 -6.05
CA ALA A 157 -15.09 9.68 -5.75
C ALA A 157 -15.56 10.41 -4.48
N LEU A 158 -14.69 10.50 -3.45
CA LEU A 158 -14.94 11.27 -2.23
C LEU A 158 -15.01 12.78 -2.50
N ALA A 159 -14.10 13.32 -3.33
CA ALA A 159 -14.11 14.74 -3.67
C ALA A 159 -15.41 15.12 -4.39
N ALA A 160 -15.79 14.38 -5.43
CA ALA A 160 -17.03 14.62 -6.16
C ALA A 160 -18.28 14.43 -5.27
N GLY A 161 -18.25 13.48 -4.33
CA GLY A 161 -19.33 13.28 -3.35
C GLY A 161 -19.45 14.38 -2.28
N LEU A 162 -18.50 15.30 -2.19
CA LEU A 162 -18.56 16.48 -1.31
C LEU A 162 -19.02 17.75 -2.02
N GLU A 163 -19.03 17.75 -3.36
CA GLU A 163 -19.50 18.86 -4.20
C GLU A 163 -20.97 18.70 -4.64
N ALA A 164 -21.58 17.54 -4.35
CA ALA A 164 -22.96 17.16 -4.66
C ALA A 164 -23.94 17.33 -3.49
#